data_AF-A0AAJ1IBN0-F1
#
_entry.id   AF-A0AAJ1IBN0-F1
#
_cell.length_a   1.000
_cell.length_b   1.000
_cell.length_c   1.000
_cell.angle_alpha   90.00
_cell.angle_beta   90.00
_cell.angle_gamma   90.00
#
_symmetry.space_group_name_H-M   'P 1'
#
loop_
_entity.id
_entity.type
_entity.pdbx_description
1 polymer ?
#
loop_
_entity_poly.entity_id
_entity_poly.type
_entity_poly.pdbx_seq_one_letter_code
_entity_poly.pdbx_strand_id
1 'polypeptide(L)'
;MDSLQLLSRIRNIPLVSARLVEGFLSGNYRSVFKGPGLEFDEVREYSTGDDVRSIDWNVTSRMGSPYVKTFREEREMALLLLIDVSASLQTGSGTYRKADTAAIISALLAHSAVHNNDRVGAVFYTDRIEKWVPPMKGRNHLMRLVQDMASIEPVGKGSDLSNAIACVEQSMKRRGICIIVSDFRIPPAYRQMSMLSRKHDLIAVKITDPADKKTPSTGLMELQDPESGRISGSYGFSSRYRKDLEEFWLAEHIFWQRECRRRGIDSLVIDTEEDPAKALLSFFRRRKGK
;
A
#
# COMPACT_ATOMS: atom_id res chain seq x y z
N MET A 1 7.54 6.07 19.77
CA MET A 1 6.41 5.57 20.57
C MET A 1 6.77 4.19 21.07
N ASP A 2 6.33 3.78 22.27
CA ASP A 2 6.52 2.40 22.76
C ASP A 2 5.57 1.44 22.03
N SER A 3 5.93 0.18 21.82
CA SER A 3 5.11 -0.81 21.08
C SER A 3 3.71 -0.98 21.69
N LEU A 4 3.60 -0.86 23.02
CA LEU A 4 2.31 -0.88 23.72
C LEU A 4 1.44 0.36 23.41
N GLN A 5 2.06 1.53 23.27
CA GLN A 5 1.37 2.75 22.86
C GLN A 5 0.97 2.72 21.39
N LEU A 6 1.81 2.14 20.51
CA LEU A 6 1.46 1.89 19.11
C LEU A 6 0.27 0.93 19.02
N LEU A 7 0.30 -0.19 19.76
CA LEU A 7 -0.81 -1.13 19.83
C LEU A 7 -2.07 -0.49 20.39
N SER A 8 -1.97 0.27 21.50
CA SER A 8 -3.13 0.96 22.05
C SER A 8 -3.68 1.96 21.05
N ARG A 9 -2.82 2.65 20.30
CA ARG A 9 -3.24 3.62 19.30
C ARG A 9 -3.78 2.99 18.03
N ILE A 10 -3.28 1.82 17.60
CA ILE A 10 -3.86 1.08 16.48
C ILE A 10 -5.22 0.49 16.88
N ARG A 11 -5.34 -0.01 18.12
CA ARG A 11 -6.62 -0.47 18.69
C ARG A 11 -7.61 0.67 18.92
N ASN A 12 -7.09 1.83 19.33
CA ASN A 12 -7.85 3.03 19.65
C ASN A 12 -7.67 4.11 18.57
N ILE A 13 -7.40 3.73 17.31
CA ILE A 13 -7.43 4.70 16.20
C ILE A 13 -8.75 5.41 16.37
N PRO A 14 -8.78 6.76 16.45
CA PRO A 14 -9.99 7.48 16.79
C PRO A 14 -11.12 6.88 15.98
N LEU A 15 -12.11 6.31 16.66
CA LEU A 15 -13.20 5.54 16.02
C LEU A 15 -13.78 6.33 14.84
N VAL A 16 -13.75 7.67 14.91
CA VAL A 16 -14.10 8.59 13.84
C VAL A 16 -13.21 8.45 12.61
N SER A 17 -11.88 8.46 12.74
CA SER A 17 -10.93 8.31 11.62
C SER A 17 -11.02 6.93 10.98
N ALA A 18 -11.10 5.87 11.80
CA ALA A 18 -11.33 4.52 11.33
C ALA A 18 -12.69 4.41 10.62
N ARG A 19 -13.79 4.89 11.23
CA ARG A 19 -15.14 4.92 10.64
C ARG A 19 -15.28 5.83 9.44
N LEU A 20 -14.46 6.87 9.29
CA LEU A 20 -14.48 7.74 8.12
C LEU A 20 -13.81 7.05 6.94
N VAL A 21 -12.62 6.47 7.17
CA VAL A 21 -11.91 5.65 6.17
C VAL A 21 -12.76 4.43 5.81
N GLU A 22 -13.24 3.70 6.82
CA GLU A 22 -14.14 2.56 6.71
C GLU A 22 -15.46 2.94 6.07
N GLY A 23 -16.13 4.02 6.48
CA GLY A 23 -17.42 4.47 5.94
C GLY A 23 -17.32 4.95 4.50
N PHE A 24 -16.22 5.62 4.13
CA PHE A 24 -15.96 6.00 2.75
C PHE A 24 -15.65 4.78 1.88
N LEU A 25 -14.84 3.86 2.40
CA LEU A 25 -14.45 2.64 1.70
C LEU A 25 -15.56 1.58 1.73
N SER A 26 -16.44 1.55 2.71
CA SER A 26 -17.61 0.68 2.75
C SER A 26 -18.57 1.13 1.66
N GLY A 27 -18.93 0.22 0.75
CA GLY A 27 -19.73 0.53 -0.44
C GLY A 27 -18.96 1.12 -1.63
N ASN A 28 -17.79 1.76 -1.43
CA ASN A 28 -16.93 2.25 -2.53
C ASN A 28 -15.61 1.50 -2.68
N TYR A 29 -15.31 0.50 -1.86
CA TYR A 29 -14.04 -0.24 -1.88
C TYR A 29 -13.77 -0.74 -3.30
N ARG A 30 -14.77 -1.37 -3.91
CA ARG A 30 -14.70 -1.93 -5.25
C ARG A 30 -14.58 -0.89 -6.38
N SER A 31 -15.11 0.32 -6.20
CA SER A 31 -15.01 1.38 -7.22
C SER A 31 -13.70 2.16 -7.14
N VAL A 32 -13.11 2.21 -5.94
CA VAL A 32 -11.82 2.86 -5.71
C VAL A 32 -10.66 1.96 -6.12
N PHE A 33 -10.76 0.65 -5.93
CA PHE A 33 -9.73 -0.30 -6.36
C PHE A 33 -10.01 -0.88 -7.75
N LYS A 34 -8.97 -1.12 -8.55
CA LYS A 34 -9.07 -1.67 -9.92
C LYS A 34 -9.29 -3.19 -9.83
N GLY A 35 -10.54 -3.61 -9.59
CA GLY A 35 -10.98 -5.01 -9.49
C GLY A 35 -11.63 -5.56 -10.77
N PRO A 36 -11.81 -6.90 -10.87
CA PRO A 36 -12.34 -7.57 -12.05
C PRO A 36 -13.81 -7.33 -12.48
N GLY A 37 -14.71 -6.54 -11.89
CA GLY A 37 -16.09 -6.41 -12.41
C GLY A 37 -16.83 -7.76 -12.56
N LEU A 38 -17.82 -7.84 -13.47
CA LEU A 38 -18.56 -9.07 -13.77
C LEU A 38 -17.65 -10.10 -14.48
N GLU A 39 -17.39 -11.25 -13.85
CA GLU A 39 -16.68 -12.39 -14.47
C GLU A 39 -17.69 -13.26 -15.24
N PHE A 40 -17.42 -13.56 -16.51
CA PHE A 40 -18.20 -14.50 -17.30
C PHE A 40 -18.16 -15.88 -16.62
N ASP A 41 -19.32 -16.44 -16.28
CA ASP A 41 -19.44 -17.71 -15.57
C ASP A 41 -19.68 -18.84 -16.56
N GLU A 42 -20.80 -18.78 -17.26
CA GLU A 42 -21.21 -19.77 -18.24
C GLU A 42 -22.23 -19.19 -19.23
N VAL A 43 -22.49 -19.94 -20.29
CA VAL A 43 -23.56 -19.65 -21.26
C VAL A 43 -24.67 -20.65 -21.03
N ARG A 44 -25.86 -20.17 -20.68
CA ARG A 44 -27.04 -21.01 -20.47
C ARG A 44 -28.17 -20.62 -21.40
N GLU A 45 -29.10 -21.53 -21.62
CA GLU A 45 -30.29 -21.26 -22.44
C GLU A 45 -31.12 -20.13 -21.80
N TYR A 46 -31.61 -19.23 -22.66
CA TYR A 46 -32.43 -18.09 -22.27
C TYR A 46 -33.72 -18.56 -21.62
N SER A 47 -34.05 -17.95 -20.49
CA SER A 47 -35.32 -18.15 -19.79
C SER A 47 -36.11 -16.85 -19.76
N THR A 48 -37.43 -16.97 -19.72
CA THR A 48 -38.33 -15.82 -19.67
C THR A 48 -38.06 -14.98 -18.42
N GLY A 49 -37.62 -13.73 -18.62
CA GLY A 49 -37.20 -12.81 -17.54
C GLY A 49 -35.72 -12.44 -17.58
N ASP A 50 -34.91 -13.13 -18.40
CA ASP A 50 -33.51 -12.76 -18.63
C ASP A 50 -33.39 -11.47 -19.45
N ASP A 51 -32.34 -10.68 -19.18
CA ASP A 51 -32.06 -9.46 -19.95
C ASP A 51 -31.62 -9.83 -21.38
N VAL A 52 -32.39 -9.39 -22.37
CA VAL A 52 -32.14 -9.61 -23.80
C VAL A 52 -30.76 -9.07 -24.22
N ARG A 53 -30.21 -8.07 -23.51
CA ARG A 53 -28.85 -7.56 -23.79
C ARG A 53 -27.73 -8.54 -23.44
N SER A 54 -28.02 -9.53 -22.59
CA SER A 54 -27.05 -10.55 -22.18
C SER A 54 -26.93 -11.72 -23.17
N ILE A 55 -27.71 -11.73 -24.26
CA ILE A 55 -27.71 -12.79 -25.25
C ILE A 55 -26.36 -12.90 -25.96
N ASP A 56 -25.80 -14.11 -26.00
CA ASP A 56 -24.66 -14.45 -26.83
C ASP A 56 -25.13 -14.92 -28.20
N TRP A 57 -25.08 -14.03 -29.19
CA TRP A 57 -25.47 -14.32 -30.57
C TRP A 57 -24.56 -15.34 -31.27
N ASN A 58 -23.31 -15.50 -30.84
CA ASN A 58 -22.38 -16.48 -31.42
C ASN A 58 -22.71 -17.91 -30.97
N VAL A 59 -23.11 -18.09 -29.71
CA VAL A 59 -23.55 -19.40 -29.22
C VAL A 59 -24.97 -19.71 -29.72
N THR A 60 -25.86 -18.71 -29.67
CA THR A 60 -27.24 -18.81 -30.15
C THR A 60 -27.31 -19.28 -31.62
N SER A 61 -26.48 -18.71 -32.50
CA SER A 61 -26.45 -19.09 -33.92
C SER A 61 -25.97 -20.51 -34.19
N ARG A 62 -25.22 -21.12 -33.25
CA ARG A 62 -24.73 -22.50 -33.37
C ARG A 62 -25.67 -23.53 -32.76
N MET A 63 -26.33 -23.16 -31.66
CA MET A 63 -27.17 -24.08 -30.87
C MET A 63 -28.64 -24.09 -31.32
N GLY A 64 -29.08 -23.10 -32.11
CA GLY A 64 -30.44 -23.04 -32.66
C GLY A 64 -31.51 -22.56 -31.68
N SER A 65 -31.15 -22.28 -30.42
CA SER A 65 -31.99 -21.61 -29.42
C SER A 65 -31.24 -20.43 -28.77
N PRO A 66 -31.94 -19.43 -28.17
CA PRO A 66 -31.28 -18.28 -27.57
C PRO A 66 -30.51 -18.65 -26.30
N TYR A 67 -29.27 -18.19 -26.18
CA TYR A 67 -28.43 -18.37 -25.00
C TYR A 67 -27.99 -17.03 -24.42
N VAL A 68 -27.95 -16.94 -23.09
CA VAL A 68 -27.49 -15.76 -22.34
C VAL A 68 -26.18 -16.02 -21.65
N LYS A 69 -25.35 -14.98 -21.57
CA LYS A 69 -24.15 -14.96 -20.72
C LYS A 69 -24.58 -14.74 -19.29
N THR A 70 -24.38 -15.74 -18.46
CA THR A 70 -24.47 -15.60 -17.01
C THR A 70 -23.14 -15.09 -16.49
N PHE A 71 -23.21 -14.00 -15.73
CA PHE A 71 -22.07 -13.42 -15.06
C PHE A 71 -22.21 -13.67 -13.57
N ARG A 72 -21.15 -14.11 -12.92
CA ARG A 72 -21.14 -14.30 -11.48
C ARG A 72 -20.67 -13.01 -10.80
N GLU A 73 -21.35 -12.65 -9.71
CA GLU A 73 -20.89 -11.53 -8.89
C GLU A 73 -19.50 -11.83 -8.31
N GLU A 74 -18.67 -10.79 -8.36
CA GLU A 74 -17.23 -10.76 -8.20
C GLU A 74 -16.72 -11.48 -6.92
N ARG A 75 -15.78 -12.42 -7.11
CA ARG A 75 -15.12 -13.17 -6.02
C ARG A 75 -14.31 -12.24 -5.11
N GLU A 76 -14.23 -12.61 -3.84
CA GLU A 76 -13.48 -11.94 -2.76
C GLU A 76 -12.09 -11.44 -3.21
N MET A 77 -11.86 -10.12 -3.11
CA MET A 77 -10.56 -9.53 -3.40
C MET A 77 -9.60 -9.80 -2.22
N ALA A 78 -8.32 -9.89 -2.55
CA ALA A 78 -7.27 -9.98 -1.54
C ALA A 78 -6.49 -8.66 -1.54
N LEU A 79 -6.42 -8.02 -0.38
CA LEU A 79 -5.49 -6.94 -0.07
C LEU A 79 -4.19 -7.55 0.45
N LEU A 80 -3.08 -7.24 -0.22
CA LEU A 80 -1.75 -7.62 0.24
C LEU A 80 -0.91 -6.36 0.49
N LEU A 81 -0.44 -6.24 1.73
CA LEU A 81 0.40 -5.14 2.18
C LEU A 81 1.87 -5.54 2.07
N LEU A 82 2.68 -4.80 1.34
CA LEU A 82 4.14 -4.95 1.34
C LEU A 82 4.68 -3.83 2.22
N ILE A 83 5.12 -4.18 3.43
CA ILE A 83 5.49 -3.25 4.49
C ILE A 83 7.01 -3.28 4.64
N ASP A 84 7.64 -2.18 4.30
CA ASP A 84 9.05 -1.95 4.56
C ASP A 84 9.26 -1.81 6.07
N VAL A 85 10.17 -2.59 6.63
CA VAL A 85 10.57 -2.51 8.04
C VAL A 85 12.08 -2.29 8.17
N SER A 86 12.72 -1.76 7.12
CA SER A 86 14.14 -1.42 7.10
C SER A 86 14.51 -0.35 8.13
N ALA A 87 15.82 -0.20 8.37
CA ALA A 87 16.33 0.72 9.37
C ALA A 87 15.99 2.19 9.06
N SER A 88 15.79 2.56 7.79
CA SER A 88 15.42 3.92 7.41
C SER A 88 14.06 4.34 7.99
N LEU A 89 13.12 3.41 8.15
CA LEU A 89 11.80 3.69 8.74
C LEU A 89 11.80 3.81 10.26
N GLN A 90 12.89 3.41 10.94
CA GLN A 90 13.03 3.59 12.39
C GLN A 90 13.33 5.04 12.78
N THR A 91 13.70 5.87 11.80
CA THR A 91 13.92 7.31 11.99
C THR A 91 12.60 8.08 12.03
N GLY A 92 12.61 9.23 12.72
CA GLY A 92 11.49 10.16 12.74
C GLY A 92 11.83 11.43 13.52
N SER A 93 11.58 12.58 12.91
CA SER A 93 11.59 13.90 13.54
C SER A 93 10.18 14.50 13.68
N GLY A 94 9.21 13.96 12.94
CA GLY A 94 7.81 14.36 13.03
C GLY A 94 7.10 13.87 14.29
N THR A 95 5.76 13.97 14.28
CA THR A 95 4.92 13.50 15.40
C THR A 95 5.03 11.99 15.62
N TYR A 96 5.33 11.25 14.54
CA TYR A 96 5.45 9.80 14.50
C TYR A 96 6.78 9.39 13.87
N ARG A 97 7.29 8.21 14.25
CA ARG A 97 8.31 7.54 13.43
C ARG A 97 7.70 7.11 12.10
N LYS A 98 8.50 6.97 11.06
CA LYS A 98 8.01 6.46 9.77
C LYS A 98 7.40 5.06 9.91
N ALA A 99 8.00 4.19 10.72
CA ALA A 99 7.46 2.86 11.04
C ALA A 99 6.09 2.92 11.73
N ASP A 100 5.88 3.87 12.65
CA ASP A 100 4.58 4.07 13.32
C ASP A 100 3.52 4.47 12.27
N THR A 101 3.85 5.42 11.38
CA THR A 101 2.98 5.84 10.28
C THR A 101 2.68 4.68 9.33
N ALA A 102 3.66 3.86 8.98
CA ALA A 102 3.49 2.67 8.15
C ALA A 102 2.53 1.66 8.77
N ALA A 103 2.67 1.41 10.07
CA ALA A 103 1.80 0.51 10.82
C ALA A 103 0.36 1.04 10.90
N ILE A 104 0.18 2.35 11.15
CA ILE A 104 -1.15 2.98 11.19
C ILE A 104 -1.85 2.90 9.82
N ILE A 105 -1.15 3.24 8.74
CA ILE A 105 -1.68 3.15 7.36
C ILE A 105 -2.09 1.70 7.05
N SER A 106 -1.20 0.76 7.34
CA SER A 106 -1.42 -0.67 7.09
C SER A 106 -2.60 -1.20 7.89
N ALA A 107 -2.74 -0.81 9.16
CA ALA A 107 -3.86 -1.20 9.99
C ALA A 107 -5.20 -0.61 9.51
N LEU A 108 -5.23 0.67 9.09
CA LEU A 108 -6.43 1.32 8.53
C LEU A 108 -6.91 0.59 7.26
N LEU A 109 -5.99 0.26 6.36
CA LEU A 109 -6.27 -0.46 5.12
C LEU A 109 -6.75 -1.89 5.39
N ALA A 110 -6.07 -2.61 6.29
CA ALA A 110 -6.42 -3.96 6.69
C ALA A 110 -7.81 -4.00 7.37
N HIS A 111 -8.10 -3.05 8.24
CA HIS A 111 -9.40 -2.93 8.90
C HIS A 111 -10.51 -2.72 7.88
N SER A 112 -10.31 -1.82 6.91
CA SER A 112 -11.25 -1.58 5.83
C SER A 112 -11.49 -2.82 4.96
N ALA A 113 -10.44 -3.56 4.60
CA ALA A 113 -10.55 -4.81 3.85
C ALA A 113 -11.39 -5.87 4.60
N VAL A 114 -11.09 -6.09 5.88
CA VAL A 114 -11.80 -7.09 6.68
C VAL A 114 -13.26 -6.69 6.93
N HIS A 115 -13.54 -5.40 7.12
CA HIS A 115 -14.92 -4.90 7.20
C HIS A 115 -15.72 -5.16 5.91
N ASN A 116 -15.07 -5.03 4.75
CA ASN A 116 -15.68 -5.36 3.45
C ASN A 116 -15.67 -6.87 3.13
N ASN A 117 -15.35 -7.71 4.12
CA ASN A 117 -15.27 -9.16 3.98
C ASN A 117 -14.29 -9.60 2.88
N ASP A 118 -13.21 -8.85 2.67
CA ASP A 118 -12.08 -9.21 1.81
C ASP A 118 -10.98 -9.92 2.61
N ARG A 119 -10.09 -10.62 1.89
CA ARG A 119 -8.92 -11.26 2.50
C ARG A 119 -7.81 -10.23 2.66
N VAL A 120 -7.10 -10.27 3.78
CA VAL A 120 -5.92 -9.42 4.01
C VAL A 120 -4.69 -10.25 4.34
N GLY A 121 -3.57 -9.94 3.69
CA GLY A 121 -2.26 -10.51 3.98
C GLY A 121 -1.21 -9.41 4.08
N ALA A 122 -0.01 -9.78 4.52
CA ALA A 122 1.11 -8.85 4.58
C ALA A 122 2.46 -9.55 4.31
N VAL A 123 3.40 -8.79 3.76
CA VAL A 123 4.82 -9.14 3.65
C VAL A 123 5.59 -8.05 4.37
N PHE A 124 6.32 -8.42 5.41
CA PHE A 124 7.26 -7.54 6.07
C PHE A 124 8.65 -7.81 5.51
N TYR A 125 9.33 -6.77 5.04
CA TYR A 125 10.59 -6.92 4.35
C TYR A 125 11.63 -5.86 4.73
N THR A 126 12.89 -6.27 4.64
CA THR A 126 14.12 -5.47 4.70
C THR A 126 14.93 -5.82 3.45
N ASP A 127 16.24 -6.08 3.56
CA ASP A 127 17.03 -6.81 2.56
C ASP A 127 16.59 -8.28 2.39
N ARG A 128 15.70 -8.76 3.27
CA ARG A 128 15.10 -10.10 3.24
C ARG A 128 13.62 -10.07 3.56
N ILE A 129 12.95 -11.21 3.40
CA ILE A 129 11.59 -11.40 3.93
C ILE A 129 11.71 -11.66 5.43
N GLU A 130 11.27 -10.70 6.23
CA GLU A 130 11.20 -10.85 7.70
C GLU A 130 10.02 -11.73 8.08
N LYS A 131 8.87 -11.53 7.43
CA LYS A 131 7.65 -12.28 7.73
C LYS A 131 6.66 -12.27 6.57
N TRP A 132 6.16 -13.46 6.24
CA TRP A 132 5.03 -13.65 5.32
C TRP A 132 3.76 -14.00 6.10
N VAL A 133 2.69 -13.24 5.85
CA VAL A 133 1.36 -13.50 6.40
C VAL A 133 0.37 -13.72 5.25
N PRO A 134 -0.13 -14.96 5.07
CA PRO A 134 -1.01 -15.27 3.95
C PRO A 134 -2.34 -14.52 4.02
N PRO A 135 -2.96 -14.19 2.87
CA PRO A 135 -4.27 -13.54 2.86
C PRO A 135 -5.38 -14.39 3.47
N MET A 136 -5.92 -13.95 4.61
CA MET A 136 -7.03 -14.61 5.31
C MET A 136 -8.10 -13.60 5.71
N LYS A 137 -9.27 -14.11 6.11
CA LYS A 137 -10.41 -13.32 6.56
C LYS A 137 -10.50 -13.26 8.08
N GLY A 138 -11.29 -12.31 8.55
CA GLY A 138 -11.82 -12.30 9.89
C GLY A 138 -11.05 -11.42 10.87
N ARG A 139 -11.76 -11.02 11.93
CA ARG A 139 -11.27 -10.08 12.93
C ARG A 139 -10.04 -10.60 13.69
N ASN A 140 -9.98 -11.90 13.97
CA ASN A 140 -8.82 -12.48 14.65
C ASN A 140 -7.55 -12.36 13.81
N HIS A 141 -7.66 -12.54 12.49
CA HIS A 141 -6.55 -12.36 11.56
C HIS A 141 -6.09 -10.91 11.50
N LEU A 142 -7.03 -9.96 11.45
CA LEU A 142 -6.72 -8.53 11.54
C LEU A 142 -5.95 -8.19 12.83
N MET A 143 -6.42 -8.67 13.98
CA MET A 143 -5.76 -8.40 15.26
C MET A 143 -4.35 -8.98 15.32
N ARG A 144 -4.15 -10.17 14.73
CA ARG A 144 -2.81 -10.77 14.58
C ARG A 144 -1.90 -9.94 13.70
N LEU A 145 -2.38 -9.47 12.55
CA LEU A 145 -1.62 -8.57 11.66
C LEU A 145 -1.22 -7.27 12.36
N VAL A 146 -2.13 -6.66 13.11
CA VAL A 146 -1.85 -5.46 13.91
C VAL A 146 -0.78 -5.74 14.97
N GLN A 147 -0.85 -6.89 15.63
CA GLN A 147 0.16 -7.30 16.59
C GLN A 147 1.52 -7.51 15.92
N ASP A 148 1.54 -8.17 14.77
CA ASP A 148 2.74 -8.38 13.98
C ASP A 148 3.38 -7.04 13.59
N MET A 149 2.60 -6.05 13.14
CA MET A 149 3.11 -4.71 12.80
C MET A 149 3.76 -3.98 13.98
N ALA A 150 3.24 -4.17 15.20
CA ALA A 150 3.72 -3.43 16.36
C ALA A 150 4.86 -4.12 17.14
N SER A 151 5.07 -5.42 16.90
CA SER A 151 6.05 -6.25 17.60
C SER A 151 7.13 -6.82 16.68
N ILE A 152 7.13 -6.44 15.41
CA ILE A 152 8.16 -6.92 14.48
C ILE A 152 9.51 -6.30 14.82
N GLU A 153 10.48 -7.15 15.06
CA GLU A 153 11.89 -6.80 15.23
C GLU A 153 12.64 -7.31 14.00
N PRO A 154 12.93 -6.44 13.03
CA PRO A 154 13.61 -6.84 11.80
C PRO A 154 15.04 -7.27 12.08
N VAL A 155 15.47 -8.38 11.46
CA VAL A 155 16.87 -8.84 11.52
C VAL A 155 17.72 -8.10 10.50
N GLY A 156 17.16 -7.87 9.31
CA GLY A 156 17.79 -7.09 8.25
C GLY A 156 17.78 -5.58 8.51
N LYS A 157 18.60 -4.86 7.76
CA LYS A 157 18.74 -3.39 7.89
C LYS A 157 18.43 -2.65 6.60
N GLY A 158 18.69 -3.27 5.44
CA GLY A 158 18.47 -2.67 4.13
C GLY A 158 17.02 -2.81 3.67
N SER A 159 16.75 -2.41 2.42
CA SER A 159 15.44 -2.56 1.78
C SER A 159 15.60 -3.19 0.39
N ASP A 160 15.04 -4.39 0.18
CA ASP A 160 14.94 -5.05 -1.12
C ASP A 160 13.48 -5.35 -1.47
N LEU A 161 12.83 -4.35 -2.07
CA LEU A 161 11.48 -4.45 -2.59
C LEU A 161 11.33 -5.55 -3.67
N SER A 162 12.41 -5.92 -4.37
CA SER A 162 12.36 -6.96 -5.41
C SER A 162 11.98 -8.31 -4.81
N ASN A 163 12.58 -8.66 -3.68
CA ASN A 163 12.32 -9.91 -2.97
C ASN A 163 10.89 -9.95 -2.44
N ALA A 164 10.41 -8.81 -1.89
CA ALA A 164 9.03 -8.70 -1.44
C ALA A 164 8.04 -8.90 -2.59
N ILE A 165 8.27 -8.27 -3.76
CA ILE A 165 7.43 -8.45 -4.95
C ILE A 165 7.46 -9.90 -5.44
N ALA A 166 8.63 -10.54 -5.47
CA ALA A 166 8.74 -11.94 -5.87
C ALA A 166 7.94 -12.89 -4.94
N CYS A 167 8.00 -12.64 -3.62
CA CYS A 167 7.21 -13.38 -2.63
C CYS A 167 5.69 -13.24 -2.90
N VAL A 168 5.25 -12.02 -3.26
CA VAL A 168 3.86 -11.76 -3.66
C VAL A 168 3.48 -12.50 -4.93
N GLU A 169 4.29 -12.43 -5.98
CA GLU A 169 4.01 -13.08 -7.27
C GLU A 169 3.90 -14.61 -7.15
N GLN A 170 4.69 -15.22 -6.25
CA GLN A 170 4.63 -16.66 -6.01
C GLN A 170 3.36 -17.06 -5.24
N SER A 171 2.86 -16.19 -4.36
CA SER A 171 1.76 -16.49 -3.45
C SER A 171 0.39 -16.10 -4.01
N MET A 172 0.30 -14.99 -4.74
CA MET A 172 -0.95 -14.48 -5.31
C MET A 172 -1.15 -14.93 -6.75
N LYS A 173 -1.98 -15.96 -6.93
CA LYS A 173 -2.37 -16.46 -8.26
C LYS A 173 -3.49 -15.68 -8.94
N ARG A 174 -4.24 -14.88 -8.18
CA ARG A 174 -5.39 -14.10 -8.68
C ARG A 174 -5.12 -12.61 -8.52
N ARG A 175 -5.77 -11.82 -9.39
CA ARG A 175 -5.77 -10.36 -9.29
C ARG A 175 -6.28 -9.92 -7.93
N GLY A 176 -5.64 -8.91 -7.37
CA GLY A 176 -5.97 -8.34 -6.07
C GLY A 176 -5.33 -6.96 -5.93
N ILE A 177 -5.35 -6.43 -4.72
CA ILE A 177 -4.82 -5.10 -4.40
C ILE A 177 -3.47 -5.31 -3.72
N CYS A 178 -2.43 -4.67 -4.24
CA CYS A 178 -1.10 -4.66 -3.64
C CYS A 178 -0.78 -3.22 -3.21
N ILE A 179 -0.45 -3.02 -1.94
CA ILE A 179 -0.08 -1.70 -1.43
C ILE A 179 1.32 -1.80 -0.85
N ILE A 180 2.26 -1.07 -1.46
CA ILE A 180 3.64 -0.95 -0.98
C ILE A 180 3.69 0.24 -0.03
N VAL A 181 4.17 0.04 1.19
CA VAL A 181 4.34 1.07 2.22
C VAL A 181 5.83 1.13 2.58
N SER A 182 6.51 2.18 2.13
CA SER A 182 7.96 2.37 2.27
C SER A 182 8.30 3.86 2.26
N ASP A 183 9.51 4.25 2.63
CA ASP A 183 10.01 5.61 2.40
C ASP A 183 10.72 5.77 1.04
N PHE A 184 10.89 4.67 0.28
CA PHE A 184 11.46 4.65 -1.08
C PHE A 184 12.79 5.41 -1.20
N ARG A 185 13.68 5.26 -0.21
CA ARG A 185 15.02 5.85 -0.25
C ARG A 185 15.99 5.14 -1.17
N ILE A 186 15.88 3.81 -1.24
CA ILE A 186 16.61 3.01 -2.22
C ILE A 186 15.81 3.02 -3.52
N PRO A 187 16.45 3.24 -4.68
CA PRO A 187 15.79 3.14 -5.97
C PRO A 187 15.03 1.82 -6.08
N PRO A 188 13.69 1.85 -6.15
CA PRO A 188 12.91 0.63 -6.09
C PRO A 188 13.07 -0.17 -7.38
N ALA A 189 12.72 -1.45 -7.30
CA ALA A 189 12.65 -2.36 -8.42
C ALA A 189 11.51 -2.02 -9.40
N TYR A 190 11.67 -0.92 -10.14
CA TYR A 190 10.67 -0.34 -11.02
C TYR A 190 10.17 -1.29 -12.10
N ARG A 191 11.01 -2.22 -12.57
CA ARG A 191 10.62 -3.25 -13.53
C ARG A 191 9.63 -4.22 -12.90
N GLN A 192 9.96 -4.74 -11.71
CA GLN A 192 9.13 -5.66 -10.94
C GLN A 192 7.82 -4.98 -10.51
N MET A 193 7.86 -3.73 -10.06
CA MET A 193 6.66 -2.93 -9.78
C MET A 193 5.76 -2.80 -11.02
N SER A 194 6.34 -2.57 -12.20
CA SER A 194 5.58 -2.51 -13.45
C SER A 194 4.97 -3.84 -13.86
N MET A 195 5.60 -4.96 -13.54
CA MET A 195 5.03 -6.29 -13.81
C MET A 195 3.90 -6.59 -12.83
N LEU A 196 4.09 -6.24 -11.55
CA LEU A 196 3.08 -6.39 -10.51
C LEU A 196 1.84 -5.51 -10.80
N SER A 197 2.03 -4.27 -11.26
CA SER A 197 0.92 -3.35 -11.60
C SER A 197 0.08 -3.77 -12.80
N ARG A 198 0.62 -4.65 -13.67
CA ARG A 198 -0.14 -5.24 -14.77
C ARG A 198 -1.06 -6.37 -14.30
N LYS A 199 -0.69 -7.07 -13.22
CA LYS A 199 -1.43 -8.21 -12.66
C LYS A 199 -2.36 -7.82 -11.52
N HIS A 200 -1.99 -6.81 -10.74
CA HIS A 200 -2.67 -6.38 -9.51
C HIS A 200 -2.90 -4.87 -9.54
N ASP A 201 -3.88 -4.41 -8.77
CA ASP A 201 -4.01 -2.99 -8.51
C ASP A 201 -2.91 -2.55 -7.53
N LEU A 202 -1.86 -1.92 -8.07
CA LEU A 202 -0.68 -1.53 -7.32
C LEU A 202 -0.75 -0.06 -6.87
N ILE A 203 -0.60 0.16 -5.56
CA ILE A 203 -0.50 1.47 -4.94
C ILE A 203 0.85 1.58 -4.23
N ALA A 204 1.58 2.66 -4.47
CA ALA A 204 2.84 2.97 -3.79
C ALA A 204 2.62 4.12 -2.78
N VAL A 205 2.74 3.82 -1.49
CA VAL A 205 2.62 4.77 -0.39
C VAL A 205 4.02 5.13 0.12
N LYS A 206 4.47 6.34 -0.21
CA LYS A 206 5.75 6.90 0.23
C LYS A 206 5.56 7.66 1.54
N ILE A 207 6.29 7.24 2.58
CA ILE A 207 6.32 7.94 3.86
C ILE A 207 7.50 8.90 3.87
N THR A 208 7.26 10.17 4.17
CA THR A 208 8.31 11.19 4.29
C THR A 208 8.36 11.76 5.69
N ASP A 209 9.52 12.24 6.09
CA ASP A 209 9.69 12.94 7.36
C ASP A 209 10.16 14.40 7.11
N PRO A 210 9.76 15.38 7.94
CA PRO A 210 10.17 16.77 7.78
C PRO A 210 11.68 16.98 7.78
N ALA A 211 12.44 16.17 8.53
CA ALA A 211 13.91 16.23 8.54
C ALA A 211 14.52 15.83 7.19
N ASP A 212 13.78 15.11 6.35
CA ASP A 212 14.21 14.78 4.99
C ASP A 212 14.13 16.02 4.07
N LYS A 213 13.25 16.98 4.40
CA LYS A 213 13.05 18.19 3.58
C LYS A 213 13.86 19.36 4.11
N LYS A 214 13.97 19.49 5.44
CA LYS A 214 14.61 20.63 6.09
C LYS A 214 15.67 20.17 7.05
N THR A 215 16.93 20.37 6.66
CA THR A 215 18.05 20.21 7.58
C THR A 215 18.11 21.40 8.55
N PRO A 216 18.17 21.16 9.87
CA PRO A 216 18.23 22.24 10.84
C PRO A 216 19.52 23.05 10.67
N SER A 217 19.43 24.38 10.82
CA SER A 217 20.58 25.29 10.77
C SER A 217 21.37 25.21 12.08
N THR A 218 22.03 24.09 12.29
CA THR A 218 22.87 23.81 13.47
C THR A 218 24.33 23.68 13.05
N GLY A 219 25.26 23.62 14.00
CA GLY A 219 26.70 23.62 13.75
C GLY A 219 27.23 22.37 13.06
N LEU A 220 28.31 21.82 13.60
CA LEU A 220 28.78 20.49 13.18
C LEU A 220 27.69 19.46 13.50
N MET A 221 27.30 18.70 12.49
CA MET A 221 26.31 17.63 12.59
C MET A 221 26.97 16.33 12.15
N GLU A 222 26.65 15.24 12.83
CA GLU A 222 26.96 13.90 12.36
C GLU A 222 25.70 13.30 11.74
N LEU A 223 25.81 12.90 10.48
CA LEU A 223 24.76 12.18 9.77
C LEU A 223 25.13 10.71 9.74
N GLN A 224 24.28 9.87 10.32
CA GLN A 224 24.42 8.43 10.27
C GLN A 224 23.43 7.86 9.25
N ASP A 225 23.94 7.12 8.28
CA ASP A 225 23.09 6.30 7.42
C ASP A 225 22.49 5.14 8.24
N PRO A 226 21.15 5.04 8.36
CA PRO A 226 20.51 3.99 9.14
C PRO A 226 20.81 2.57 8.66
N GLU A 227 21.08 2.38 7.35
CA GLU A 227 21.27 1.05 6.77
C GLU A 227 22.72 0.57 6.87
N SER A 228 23.67 1.42 6.45
CA SER A 228 25.10 1.08 6.49
C SER A 228 25.78 1.39 7.81
N GLY A 229 25.18 2.24 8.65
CA GLY A 229 25.79 2.77 9.87
C GLY A 229 26.90 3.80 9.63
N ARG A 230 27.16 4.17 8.36
CA ARG A 230 28.22 5.11 8.00
C ARG A 230 27.92 6.49 8.57
N ILE A 231 28.88 7.04 9.29
CA ILE A 231 28.82 8.40 9.85
C ILE A 231 29.52 9.34 8.86
N SER A 232 28.87 10.45 8.53
CA SER A 232 29.43 11.53 7.72
C SER A 232 29.27 12.84 8.47
N GLY A 233 30.38 13.54 8.66
CA GLY A 233 30.37 14.89 9.20
C GLY A 233 29.75 15.86 8.20
N SER A 234 28.85 16.71 8.67
CA SER A 234 28.21 17.76 7.90
C SER A 234 28.21 19.07 8.68
N TYR A 235 28.03 20.18 7.97
CA TYR A 235 28.00 21.51 8.56
C TYR A 235 26.65 22.18 8.26
N GLY A 236 25.71 22.10 9.20
CA GLY A 236 24.33 22.54 9.03
C GLY A 236 24.17 24.06 8.84
N PHE A 237 25.15 24.86 9.26
CA PHE A 237 25.15 26.31 9.03
C PHE A 237 25.40 26.68 7.56
N SER A 238 25.96 25.78 6.74
CA SER A 238 26.14 26.04 5.31
C SER A 238 24.78 26.09 4.61
N SER A 239 24.38 27.29 4.18
CA SER A 239 23.16 27.49 3.39
C SER A 239 23.20 26.72 2.07
N ARG A 240 24.39 26.65 1.44
CA ARG A 240 24.62 25.88 0.22
C ARG A 240 24.36 24.39 0.44
N TYR A 241 24.94 23.81 1.49
CA TYR A 241 24.73 22.40 1.83
C TYR A 241 23.23 22.08 2.05
N ARG A 242 22.53 22.90 2.84
CA ARG A 242 21.10 22.71 3.09
C ARG A 242 20.28 22.78 1.81
N LYS A 243 20.61 23.73 0.91
CA LYS A 243 19.95 23.88 -0.37
C LYS A 243 20.22 22.70 -1.31
N ASP A 244 21.47 22.25 -1.42
CA ASP A 244 21.86 21.11 -2.25
C ASP A 244 21.14 19.83 -1.79
N LEU A 245 20.98 19.63 -0.48
CA LEU A 245 20.25 18.49 0.07
C LEU A 245 18.73 18.57 -0.17
N GLU A 246 18.13 19.75 0.00
CA GLU A 246 16.72 19.99 -0.34
C GLU A 246 16.44 19.74 -1.83
N GLU A 247 17.31 20.25 -2.71
CA GLU A 247 17.24 20.04 -4.16
C GLU A 247 17.38 18.55 -4.52
N PHE A 248 18.28 17.81 -3.85
CA PHE A 248 18.43 16.37 -4.04
C PHE A 248 17.14 15.61 -3.71
N TRP A 249 16.56 15.84 -2.52
CA TRP A 249 15.34 15.13 -2.11
C TRP A 249 14.12 15.50 -2.96
N LEU A 250 14.04 16.77 -3.41
CA LEU A 250 13.01 17.21 -4.34
C LEU A 250 13.15 16.50 -5.70
N ALA A 251 14.37 16.39 -6.23
CA ALA A 251 14.64 15.68 -7.48
C ALA A 251 14.27 14.20 -7.37
N GLU A 252 14.65 13.52 -6.28
CA GLU A 252 14.29 12.13 -6.01
C GLU A 252 12.77 11.92 -5.90
N HIS A 253 12.07 12.85 -5.23
CA HIS A 253 10.61 12.81 -5.13
C HIS A 253 9.94 12.93 -6.52
N ILE A 254 10.35 13.92 -7.31
CA ILE A 254 9.81 14.15 -8.67
C ILE A 254 10.10 12.94 -9.55
N PHE A 255 11.32 12.40 -9.48
CA PHE A 255 11.73 11.23 -10.24
C PHE A 255 10.86 10.01 -9.89
N TRP A 256 10.70 9.72 -8.59
CA TRP A 256 9.86 8.62 -8.11
C TRP A 256 8.41 8.76 -8.58
N GLN A 257 7.82 9.95 -8.43
CA GLN A 257 6.43 10.19 -8.82
C GLN A 257 6.23 10.02 -10.34
N ARG A 258 7.18 10.52 -11.15
CA ARG A 258 7.18 10.35 -12.61
C ARG A 258 7.26 8.88 -12.99
N GLU A 259 8.15 8.12 -12.37
CA GLU A 259 8.33 6.70 -12.68
C GLU A 259 7.11 5.85 -12.27
N CYS A 260 6.45 6.17 -11.16
CA CYS A 260 5.17 5.56 -10.78
C CYS A 260 4.09 5.87 -11.82
N ARG A 261 3.89 7.15 -12.15
CA ARG A 261 2.87 7.59 -13.13
C ARG A 261 3.07 6.95 -14.50
N ARG A 262 4.31 6.90 -15.00
CA ARG A 262 4.66 6.29 -16.29
C ARG A 262 4.30 4.80 -16.37
N ARG A 263 4.24 4.11 -15.22
CA ARG A 263 3.92 2.68 -15.11
C ARG A 263 2.47 2.39 -14.72
N GLY A 264 1.62 3.43 -14.65
CA GLY A 264 0.23 3.29 -14.22
C GLY A 264 0.07 2.95 -12.74
N ILE A 265 1.12 3.18 -11.93
CA ILE A 265 1.11 2.95 -10.49
C ILE A 265 0.61 4.21 -9.81
N ASP A 266 -0.46 4.09 -9.03
CA ASP A 266 -0.95 5.22 -8.27
C ASP A 266 -0.07 5.42 -7.03
N SER A 267 0.35 6.66 -6.82
CA SER A 267 1.27 7.05 -5.76
C SER A 267 0.57 7.91 -4.72
N LEU A 268 0.81 7.63 -3.45
CA LEU A 268 0.42 8.45 -2.31
C LEU A 268 1.67 8.84 -1.53
N VAL A 269 1.78 10.09 -1.13
CA VAL A 269 2.83 10.55 -0.21
C VAL A 269 2.17 10.99 1.08
N ILE A 270 2.70 10.54 2.20
CA ILE A 270 2.22 10.87 3.55
C ILE A 270 3.41 11.35 4.35
N ASP A 271 3.29 12.56 4.90
CA ASP A 271 4.28 13.08 5.84
C ASP A 271 3.99 12.59 7.26
N THR A 272 5.03 12.32 8.05
CA THR A 272 4.90 11.93 9.48
C THR A 272 4.24 12.99 10.37
N GLU A 273 4.09 14.23 9.92
CA GLU A 273 3.32 15.26 10.63
C GLU A 273 1.81 15.23 10.30
N GLU A 274 1.42 14.61 9.19
CA GLU A 274 0.03 14.56 8.75
C GLU A 274 -0.75 13.44 9.45
N ASP A 275 -2.07 13.61 9.57
CA ASP A 275 -2.96 12.53 10.01
C ASP A 275 -3.08 11.49 8.88
N PRO A 276 -2.58 10.25 9.07
CA PRO A 276 -2.57 9.24 8.01
C PRO A 276 -3.97 8.89 7.51
N ALA A 277 -5.00 8.97 8.37
CA ALA A 277 -6.38 8.69 7.98
C ALA A 277 -6.93 9.74 7.01
N LYS A 278 -6.64 11.02 7.25
CA LYS A 278 -7.04 12.13 6.35
C LYS A 278 -6.34 12.02 5.01
N ALA A 279 -5.04 11.70 5.02
CA ALA A 279 -4.26 11.52 3.80
C ALA A 279 -4.84 10.38 2.93
N LEU A 280 -5.11 9.21 3.53
CA LEU A 280 -5.75 8.08 2.85
C LEU A 280 -7.13 8.43 2.28
N LEU A 281 -7.97 9.12 3.05
CA LEU A 281 -9.29 9.58 2.58
C LEU A 281 -9.18 10.50 1.36
N SER A 282 -8.29 11.48 1.41
CA SER A 282 -8.07 12.41 0.30
C SER A 282 -7.60 11.69 -0.96
N PHE A 283 -6.74 10.68 -0.80
CA PHE A 283 -6.24 9.86 -1.88
C PHE A 283 -7.35 9.04 -2.54
N PHE A 284 -8.11 8.30 -1.74
CA PHE A 284 -9.18 7.45 -2.27
C PHE A 284 -10.34 8.24 -2.87
N ARG A 285 -10.63 9.45 -2.36
CA ARG A 285 -11.59 10.39 -2.99
C ARG A 285 -11.15 10.80 -4.39
N ARG A 286 -9.88 11.21 -4.55
CA ARG A 286 -9.33 11.57 -5.87
C ARG A 286 -9.33 10.38 -6.83
N ARG A 287 -9.05 9.19 -6.30
CA ARG A 287 -9.01 7.95 -7.07
C ARG A 287 -10.38 7.53 -7.58
N LYS A 288 -11.46 7.73 -6.82
CA LYS A 288 -12.84 7.47 -7.26
C LYS A 288 -13.28 8.33 -8.45
N GLY A 289 -12.75 9.56 -8.55
CA GLY A 289 -13.11 10.51 -9.61
C GLY A 289 -12.33 10.35 -10.92
N LYS A 290 -11.43 9.36 -11.02
CA LYS A 290 -10.71 9.00 -12.25
C LYS A 290 -11.45 7.89 -12.99
#